data_AF-A0A923YCW0-F1
#
_entry.id   AF-A0A923YCW0-F1
#
_cell.length_a   1.000
_cell.length_b   1.000
_cell.length_c   1.000
_cell.angle_alpha   90.00
_cell.angle_beta   90.00
_cell.angle_gamma   90.00
#
_symmetry.space_group_name_H-M   'P 1'
#
loop_
_entity.id
_entity.type
_entity.pdbx_description
1 polymer ?
#
loop_
_entity_poly.entity_id
_entity_poly.type
_entity_poly.pdbx_seq_one_letter_code
_entity_poly.pdbx_strand_id
1 'polypeptide(L)' 'MGKRQQRIEVYHQTVVWANYIGKEMNVICSNGAVYHCKLEKADQLKIYIKDLLGEKASLPIDSIKEIIIDFVTEY' A
#
# COMPACT_ATOMS: atom_id res chain seq x y z
N MET A 1 3.45 -19.67 12.77
CA MET A 1 4.44 -18.92 11.97
C MET A 1 3.97 -17.48 11.88
N GLY A 2 4.63 -16.54 12.55
CA GLY A 2 4.17 -15.16 12.64
C GLY A 2 4.57 -14.35 11.42
N LYS A 3 3.60 -13.84 10.66
CA LYS A 3 3.86 -12.87 9.58
C LYS A 3 4.32 -11.55 10.21
N ARG A 4 5.48 -11.04 9.78
CA ARG A 4 5.95 -9.69 10.17
C ARG A 4 5.32 -8.68 9.24
N GLN A 5 4.39 -7.88 9.76
CA GLN A 5 3.80 -6.77 9.04
C GLN A 5 4.57 -5.49 9.34
N GLN A 6 4.95 -4.73 8.32
CA GLN A 6 5.52 -3.40 8.51
C GLN A 6 4.42 -2.37 8.29
N ARG A 7 4.15 -1.56 9.32
CA ARG A 7 3.19 -0.47 9.26
C ARG A 7 3.92 0.82 8.91
N ILE A 8 3.47 1.48 7.86
CA ILE A 8 4.04 2.73 7.35
C ILE A 8 2.95 3.79 7.43
N GLU A 9 3.17 4.80 8.25
CA GLU A 9 2.31 5.99 8.31
C GLU A 9 2.72 6.94 7.19
N VAL A 10 1.78 7.23 6.28
CA VAL A 10 2.09 7.98 5.05
C VAL A 10 2.16 9.49 5.31
N TYR A 11 1.47 9.98 6.34
CA TYR A 11 1.33 11.41 6.65
C TYR A 11 2.60 12.12 7.16
N HIS A 12 3.65 11.38 7.53
CA HIS A 12 4.83 11.97 8.19
C HIS A 12 6.18 11.58 7.61
N GLN A 13 6.24 10.78 6.55
CA GLN A 13 7.49 10.40 5.90
C GLN A 13 7.36 10.48 4.38
N THR A 14 8.45 10.87 3.73
CA THR A 14 8.62 10.66 2.29
C THR A 14 8.63 9.14 2.04
N VAL A 15 7.45 8.55 1.86
CA VAL A 15 7.32 7.12 1.53
C VAL A 15 7.96 6.92 0.17
N VAL A 16 9.05 6.16 0.11
CA VAL A 16 9.71 5.80 -1.15
C VAL A 16 8.89 4.69 -1.80
N TRP A 17 7.79 5.07 -2.45
CA TRP A 17 6.85 4.17 -3.10
C TRP A 17 7.50 3.19 -4.07
N ALA A 18 8.60 3.61 -4.70
CA ALA A 18 9.40 2.78 -5.61
C ALA A 18 9.85 1.45 -4.97
N ASN A 19 10.14 1.43 -3.66
CA ASN A 19 10.57 0.22 -2.94
C ASN A 19 9.43 -0.79 -2.69
N TYR A 20 8.20 -0.36 -2.92
CA TYR A 20 6.99 -1.12 -2.66
C TYR A 20 6.22 -1.48 -3.93
N ILE A 21 6.68 -1.01 -5.10
CA ILE A 21 6.13 -1.42 -6.40
C ILE A 21 6.28 -2.95 -6.52
N GLY A 22 5.19 -3.61 -6.86
CA GLY A 22 5.09 -5.05 -6.99
C GLY A 22 4.74 -5.79 -5.69
N LYS A 23 4.69 -5.11 -4.54
CA LYS A 23 4.38 -5.72 -3.24
C LYS A 23 2.89 -5.65 -2.92
N GLU A 24 2.40 -6.69 -2.28
CA GLU A 24 1.05 -6.71 -1.69
C GLU A 24 1.03 -5.89 -0.40
N MET A 25 -0.02 -5.09 -0.24
CA MET A 25 -0.19 -4.19 0.88
C MET A 25 -1.67 -3.97 1.19
N ASN A 26 -1.95 -3.70 2.45
CA ASN A 26 -3.25 -3.20 2.90
C ASN A 26 -3.17 -1.68 3.02
N VAL A 27 -3.90 -0.98 2.18
CA VAL A 27 -4.01 0.48 2.20
C VAL A 27 -5.21 0.86 3.05
N ILE A 28 -4.98 1.60 4.12
CA ILE A 28 -6.01 2.09 5.03
C ILE A 28 -6.21 3.57 4.72
N CYS A 29 -7.39 3.91 4.22
CA CYS A 29 -7.76 5.27 3.88
C CYS A 29 -8.26 6.04 5.12
N SER A 30 -8.19 7.37 5.06
CA SER A 30 -8.65 8.28 6.12
C SER A 30 -10.15 8.17 6.41
N ASN A 31 -10.93 7.66 5.45
CA ASN A 31 -12.36 7.35 5.63
C ASN A 31 -12.61 5.99 6.31
N GLY A 32 -11.56 5.26 6.70
CA GLY A 32 -11.65 3.92 7.30
C GLY A 32 -11.77 2.77 6.30
N ALA A 33 -11.81 3.04 4.99
CA ALA A 33 -11.78 2.00 3.97
C ALA A 33 -10.42 1.29 3.96
N VAL A 34 -10.44 -0.03 3.77
CA VAL A 34 -9.23 -0.87 3.70
C VAL A 34 -9.20 -1.59 2.36
N TYR A 35 -8.11 -1.41 1.60
CA TYR A 35 -7.89 -2.02 0.30
C TYR A 35 -6.73 -3.00 0.38
N HIS A 36 -7.00 -4.28 0.13
CA HIS A 36 -5.96 -5.29 -0.01
C HIS A 36 -5.56 -5.37 -1.49
N CYS A 37 -4.38 -4.88 -1.82
CA CYS A 37 -3.98 -4.68 -3.20
C CYS A 37 -2.47 -4.73 -3.38
N LYS A 38 -2.04 -4.83 -4.64
CA LYS A 38 -0.64 -4.77 -5.04
C LYS A 38 -0.33 -3.42 -5.66
N LEU A 39 0.72 -2.75 -5.20
CA LEU A 39 1.13 -1.47 -5.77
C LEU A 39 1.77 -1.70 -7.15
N GLU A 40 1.21 -1.12 -8.20
CA GLU A 40 1.78 -1.21 -9.57
C GLU A 40 2.65 0.00 -9.88
N LYS A 41 2.24 1.17 -9.44
CA LYS A 41 2.92 2.44 -9.68
C LYS A 41 2.52 3.46 -8.63
N ALA A 42 3.37 4.45 -8.36
CA ALA A 42 2.99 5.63 -7.62
C ALA A 42 3.51 6.88 -8.32
N ASP A 43 2.71 7.94 -8.30
CA ASP A 43 3.12 9.30 -8.64
C ASP A 43 3.11 10.16 -7.35
N GLN A 44 3.45 11.44 -7.44
CA GLN A 44 3.50 12.34 -6.26
C GLN A 44 2.13 12.60 -5.61
N LEU A 45 1.02 12.38 -6.33
CA LEU A 45 -0.34 12.71 -5.87
C LEU A 45 -1.20 11.47 -5.57
N LYS A 46 -0.91 10.34 -6.20
CA LYS A 46 -1.75 9.12 -6.12
C LYS A 46 -0.94 7.86 -6.38
N ILE A 47 -1.43 6.75 -5.84
CA ILE A 47 -0.93 5.42 -6.11
C ILE A 47 -1.85 4.67 -7.05
N TYR A 48 -1.29 3.78 -7.85
CA TYR A 48 -2.01 2.86 -8.72
C TYR A 48 -1.84 1.47 -8.16
N ILE A 49 -2.96 0.88 -7.83
CA ILE A 49 -3.04 -0.41 -7.17
C ILE A 49 -3.81 -1.38 -8.05
N LYS A 50 -3.50 -2.66 -7.90
CA LYS A 50 -4.20 -3.75 -8.54
C LYS A 50 -4.77 -4.67 -7.47
N ASP A 51 -6.06 -4.91 -7.53
CA ASP A 51 -6.75 -5.85 -6.63
C ASP A 51 -6.34 -7.30 -6.96
N LEU A 52 -6.64 -8.23 -6.06
CA LEU A 52 -6.50 -9.68 -6.24
C LEU A 52 -7.30 -10.21 -7.44
N LEU A 53 -8.42 -9.56 -7.78
CA LEU A 53 -9.20 -9.85 -8.99
C LEU A 53 -8.55 -9.31 -10.28
N GLY A 54 -7.45 -8.58 -10.15
CA GLY A 54 -6.72 -7.98 -11.25
C GLY A 54 -7.27 -6.64 -11.73
N GLU A 55 -8.30 -6.12 -11.06
CA GLU A 55 -8.86 -4.79 -11.31
C GLU A 55 -7.86 -3.70 -10.92
N LYS A 56 -7.76 -2.66 -11.75
CA LYS A 56 -6.84 -1.54 -11.52
C LYS A 56 -7.61 -0.37 -10.93
N ALA A 57 -7.13 0.15 -9.81
CA ALA A 57 -7.66 1.34 -9.16
C ALA A 57 -6.54 2.35 -8.90
N SER A 58 -6.92 3.61 -8.71
CA SER A 58 -5.98 4.65 -8.28
C SER A 58 -6.51 5.35 -7.04
N LEU A 59 -5.66 5.47 -6.01
CA LEU A 59 -6.00 6.10 -4.73
C LEU A 59 -5.14 7.36 -4.52
N PRO A 60 -5.73 8.52 -4.23
CA PRO A 60 -4.97 9.72 -3.91
C PRO A 60 -4.21 9.55 -2.58
N ILE A 61 -2.94 9.95 -2.55
CA ILE A 61 -2.06 9.75 -1.37
C ILE A 61 -2.61 10.50 -0.15
N ASP A 62 -3.18 11.70 -0.32
CA ASP A 62 -3.85 12.46 0.75
C ASP A 62 -4.98 11.69 1.44
N SER A 63 -5.63 10.78 0.73
CA SER A 63 -6.71 9.96 1.27
C SER A 63 -6.20 8.72 2.02
N ILE A 64 -4.90 8.45 2.00
CA ILE A 64 -4.28 7.29 2.61
C ILE A 64 -3.76 7.69 3.98
N LYS A 65 -4.26 6.99 5.00
CA LYS A 65 -3.84 7.19 6.38
C LYS A 65 -2.60 6.34 6.69
N GLU A 66 -2.72 5.04 6.42
CA GLU A 66 -1.71 4.04 6.77
C GLU A 66 -1.59 2.99 5.68
N ILE A 67 -0.40 2.41 5.54
CA ILE A 67 -0.17 1.26 4.67
C ILE A 67 0.50 0.17 5.48
N ILE A 68 -0.02 -1.04 5.34
CA ILE A 68 0.56 -2.23 5.96
C ILE A 68 1.09 -3.11 4.84
N ILE A 69 2.39 -3.32 4.81
CA ILE A 69 3.03 -4.20 3.84
C ILE A 69 3.30 -5.52 4.54
N ASP A 70 2.73 -6.60 3.99
CA ASP A 70 3.01 -7.95 4.45
C ASP A 70 4.37 -8.37 3.86
N PHE A 71 5.40 -8.42 4.70
CA PHE A 71 6.65 -9.05 4.31
C PHE A 71 6.47 -10.56 4.52
N VAL A 72 6.28 -11.29 3.43
CA VAL A 72 6.48 -12.74 3.46
C VAL A 72 7.98 -12.94 3.61
N THR A 73 8.44 -13.17 4.84
CA THR A 73 9.75 -13.75 5.09
C THR A 73 9.75 -15.16 4.52
N GLU A 74 10.19 -15.31 3.26
CA GLU A 74 10.66 -16.59 2.74
C GLU A 74 11.90 -16.98 3.55
N TYR A 75 11.85 -18.14 4.19
CA TYR A 75 13.00 -18.81 4.82
C TYR A 75 13.54 -19.87 3.88
#